data_AF-A0A0P7CFH5-F1
#
_entry.id   AF-A0A0P7CFH5-F1
#
_cell.length_a   1.000
_cell.length_b   1.000
_cell.length_c   1.000
_cell.angle_alpha   90.00
_cell.angle_beta   90.00
_cell.angle_gamma   90.00
#
_symmetry.space_group_name_H-M   'P 1'
#
loop_
_entity.id
_entity.type
_entity.pdbx_description
1 polymer ?
#
loop_
_entity_poly.entity_id
_entity_poly.type
_entity_poly.pdbx_seq_one_letter_code
_entity_poly.pdbx_strand_id
1 'polypeptide(L)'
;MAIAAFVVACLALLASAASAWFARGQKHAADLAVAEAQRAADAAAETVRIEQARRADEVAEAERNRVRFELIPDIASNGATWYLQQAGTDTAYGVHVDTGDLLGSSGQVTTFNEFPAGDQQQLVLLRTTDTTTERIEVTWHQRPDHSDPQQSVSLLVR
;
A
#
# COMPACT_ATOMS: atom_id res chain seq x y z
N MET A 1 -2.10 40.85 -77.36
CA MET A 1 -2.18 39.51 -76.74
C MET A 1 -1.11 39.25 -75.67
N ALA A 2 0.10 39.83 -75.76
CA ALA A 2 1.17 39.61 -74.76
C ALA A 2 0.83 40.10 -73.33
N ILE A 3 0.14 41.24 -73.18
CA ILE A 3 -0.19 41.81 -71.87
C ILE A 3 -1.19 40.94 -71.08
N ALA A 4 -2.20 40.39 -71.75
CA ALA A 4 -3.19 39.51 -71.11
C ALA A 4 -2.54 38.22 -70.60
N ALA A 5 -1.63 37.63 -71.38
CA ALA A 5 -0.88 36.44 -70.97
C ALA A 5 0.03 36.73 -69.76
N PHE A 6 0.64 37.91 -69.70
CA PHE A 6 1.47 38.34 -68.57
C PHE A 6 0.65 38.49 -67.28
N VAL A 7 -0.52 39.14 -67.35
CA VAL A 7 -1.41 39.29 -66.17
C VAL A 7 -1.88 37.95 -65.63
N VAL A 8 -2.27 37.01 -66.52
CA VAL A 8 -2.68 35.65 -66.12
C VAL A 8 -1.51 34.90 -65.47
N ALA A 9 -0.30 35.02 -66.01
CA ALA A 9 0.90 34.41 -65.41
C ALA A 9 1.19 34.97 -64.02
N CYS A 10 1.08 36.29 -63.81
CA CYS A 10 1.26 36.90 -62.49
C CYS A 10 0.22 36.42 -61.47
N LEU A 11 -1.05 36.31 -61.86
CA LEU A 11 -2.11 35.81 -60.98
C LEU A 11 -1.91 34.33 -60.61
N ALA A 12 -1.49 33.49 -61.56
CA ALA A 12 -1.17 32.09 -61.30
C ALA A 12 0.01 31.94 -60.31
N LEU A 13 1.01 32.81 -60.43
CA LEU A 13 2.18 32.81 -59.54
C LEU A 13 1.81 33.26 -58.12
N LEU A 14 0.96 34.29 -57.99
CA LEU A 14 0.42 34.74 -56.70
C LEU A 14 -0.46 33.66 -56.05
N ALA A 15 -1.32 32.99 -56.81
CA ALA A 15 -2.15 31.90 -56.30
C ALA A 15 -1.29 30.70 -55.82
N SER A 16 -0.25 30.36 -56.59
CA SER A 16 0.69 29.29 -56.23
C SER A 16 1.50 29.63 -54.98
N ALA A 17 1.99 30.87 -54.88
CA ALA A 17 2.71 31.34 -53.70
C ALA A 17 1.82 31.36 -52.44
N ALA A 18 0.57 31.80 -52.57
CA ALA A 18 -0.40 31.79 -51.47
C ALA A 18 -0.69 30.35 -51.00
N SER A 19 -0.92 29.41 -51.93
CA SER A 19 -1.19 28.00 -51.59
C SER A 19 -0.02 27.34 -50.86
N ALA A 20 1.21 27.60 -51.29
CA ALA A 20 2.42 27.08 -50.64
C ALA A 20 2.63 27.67 -49.23
N TRP A 21 2.25 28.93 -49.02
CA TRP A 21 2.31 29.58 -47.70
C TRP A 21 1.28 29.00 -46.74
N PHE A 22 0.03 28.83 -47.18
CA PHE A 22 -1.02 28.18 -46.39
C PHE A 22 -0.66 26.74 -46.01
N ALA A 23 -0.12 25.95 -46.96
CA ALA A 23 0.31 24.58 -46.69
C ALA A 23 1.46 24.50 -45.66
N ARG A 24 2.42 25.43 -45.72
CA ARG A 24 3.51 25.52 -44.72
C ARG A 24 2.98 25.93 -43.34
N GLY A 25 2.04 26.87 -43.27
CA GLY A 25 1.41 27.30 -42.02
C GLY A 25 0.64 26.16 -41.35
N GLN A 26 -0.12 25.37 -42.12
CA GLN A 26 -0.84 24.20 -41.62
C GLN A 26 0.10 23.11 -41.09
N LYS A 27 1.20 22.84 -41.80
CA LYS A 27 2.22 21.89 -41.34
C LYS A 27 2.83 22.34 -40.00
N HIS A 28 3.19 23.61 -39.89
CA HIS A 28 3.80 24.13 -38.67
C HIS A 28 2.83 24.09 -37.48
N ALA A 29 1.56 24.41 -37.70
CA ALA A 29 0.52 24.26 -36.68
C ALA A 29 0.30 22.80 -36.27
N ALA A 30 0.34 21.86 -37.22
CA ALA A 30 0.23 20.44 -36.94
C ALA A 30 1.44 19.91 -36.13
N ASP A 31 2.66 20.31 -36.49
CA ASP A 31 3.88 19.92 -35.77
C ASP A 31 3.87 20.43 -34.32
N LEU A 32 3.39 21.68 -34.11
CA LEU A 32 3.22 22.25 -32.77
C LEU A 32 2.15 21.49 -31.97
N ALA A 33 1.00 21.18 -32.58
CA ALA A 33 -0.06 20.42 -31.92
C ALA A 33 0.40 19.01 -31.52
N VAL A 34 1.19 18.33 -32.35
CA VAL A 34 1.77 17.02 -32.02
C VAL A 34 2.74 17.13 -30.85
N ALA A 35 3.62 18.13 -30.85
CA ALA A 35 4.59 18.33 -29.76
C ALA A 35 3.90 18.69 -28.44
N GLU A 36 2.80 19.44 -28.47
CA GLU A 36 1.98 19.73 -27.30
C GLU A 36 1.20 18.51 -26.82
N ALA A 37 0.62 17.73 -27.74
CA ALA A 37 -0.07 16.48 -27.42
C ALA A 37 0.88 15.46 -26.77
N GLN A 38 2.12 15.34 -27.27
CA GLN A 38 3.15 14.49 -26.66
C GLN A 38 3.51 14.95 -25.25
N ARG A 39 3.77 16.25 -25.05
CA ARG A 39 4.02 16.81 -23.71
C ARG A 39 2.86 16.59 -22.75
N ALA A 40 1.63 16.73 -23.22
CA ALA A 40 0.44 16.46 -22.42
C ALA A 40 0.30 14.98 -22.08
N ALA A 41 0.60 14.08 -23.03
CA ALA A 41 0.59 12.64 -22.81
C ALA A 41 1.67 12.20 -21.80
N ASP A 42 2.89 12.75 -21.91
CA ASP A 42 3.98 12.46 -20.98
C ASP A 42 3.66 12.96 -19.56
N ALA A 43 3.10 14.17 -19.45
CA ALA A 43 2.65 14.71 -18.17
C ALA A 43 1.53 13.85 -17.55
N ALA A 44 0.56 13.40 -18.34
CA ALA A 44 -0.49 12.50 -17.88
C ALA A 44 0.04 11.11 -17.49
N ALA A 45 1.04 10.59 -18.22
CA ALA A 45 1.66 9.32 -17.88
C ALA A 45 2.44 9.41 -16.55
N GLU A 46 3.05 10.55 -16.26
CA GLU A 46 3.74 10.80 -14.99
C GLU A 46 2.76 10.89 -13.82
N THR A 47 1.65 11.60 -13.97
CA THR A 47 0.64 11.69 -12.91
C THR A 47 0.01 10.33 -12.59
N VAL A 48 -0.24 9.50 -13.62
CA VAL A 48 -0.71 8.13 -13.43
C VAL A 48 0.31 7.29 -12.66
N ARG A 49 1.61 7.41 -12.98
CA ARG A 49 2.67 6.68 -12.27
C ARG A 49 2.75 7.08 -10.79
N ILE A 50 2.67 8.37 -10.48
CA ILE A 50 2.66 8.87 -9.10
C ILE A 50 1.45 8.33 -8.33
N GLU A 51 0.26 8.36 -8.93
CA GLU A 51 -0.95 7.85 -8.30
C GLU A 51 -0.91 6.34 -8.09
N GLN A 52 -0.34 5.59 -9.04
CA GLN A 52 -0.13 4.14 -8.88
C GLN A 52 0.85 3.84 -7.74
N ALA A 53 1.95 4.60 -7.62
CA ALA A 53 2.90 4.45 -6.53
C ALA A 53 2.24 4.73 -5.17
N ARG A 54 1.47 5.83 -5.06
CA ARG A 54 0.72 6.16 -3.85
C ARG A 54 -0.24 5.05 -3.44
N ARG A 55 -1.00 4.49 -4.40
CA ARG A 55 -1.91 3.38 -4.11
C ARG A 55 -1.18 2.12 -3.69
N ALA A 56 -0.03 1.83 -4.27
CA ALA A 56 0.79 0.69 -3.88
C ALA A 56 1.27 0.84 -2.43
N ASP A 57 1.69 2.04 -2.03
CA ASP A 57 2.09 2.33 -0.66
C ASP A 57 0.92 2.19 0.32
N GLU A 58 -0.26 2.71 -0.03
CA GLU A 58 -1.48 2.58 0.77
C GLU A 58 -1.91 1.12 0.95
N VAL A 59 -1.84 0.31 -0.11
CA VAL A 59 -2.14 -1.12 -0.04
C VAL A 59 -1.11 -1.84 0.84
N ALA A 60 0.18 -1.53 0.69
CA ALA A 60 1.23 -2.14 1.50
C ALA A 60 1.10 -1.78 2.99
N GLU A 61 0.68 -0.55 3.30
CA GLU A 61 0.40 -0.14 4.67
C GLU A 61 -0.85 -0.83 5.23
N ALA A 62 -1.92 -0.93 4.44
CA ALA A 62 -3.11 -1.67 4.83
C ALA A 62 -2.77 -3.14 5.10
N GLU A 63 -1.94 -3.77 4.26
CA GLU A 63 -1.48 -5.15 4.45
C GLU A 63 -0.68 -5.33 5.74
N ARG A 64 0.22 -4.39 6.07
CA ARG A 64 0.96 -4.40 7.35
C ARG A 64 0.03 -4.26 8.57
N ASN A 65 -1.11 -3.58 8.40
CA ASN A 65 -2.06 -3.31 9.48
C ASN A 65 -3.17 -4.37 9.60
N ARG A 66 -3.24 -5.38 8.72
CA ARG A 66 -4.29 -6.41 8.73
C ARG A 66 -4.35 -7.17 10.04
N VAL A 67 -3.22 -7.70 10.50
CA VAL A 67 -3.13 -8.41 11.78
C VAL A 67 -1.98 -7.82 12.58
N ARG A 68 -2.31 -7.22 13.72
CA ARG A 68 -1.33 -6.68 14.67
C ARG A 68 -1.72 -7.11 16.06
N PHE A 69 -0.77 -7.71 16.77
CA PHE A 69 -0.95 -8.05 18.18
C PHE A 69 -0.22 -7.04 19.06
N GLU A 70 -0.88 -6.64 20.13
CA GLU A 70 -0.35 -5.74 21.15
C GLU A 70 -0.53 -6.40 22.52
N LEU A 71 0.45 -6.23 23.39
CA LEU A 71 0.40 -6.75 24.76
C LEU A 71 0.26 -5.56 25.71
N ILE A 72 -0.90 -5.46 26.36
CA ILE A 72 -1.26 -4.32 27.21
C ILE A 72 -1.23 -4.76 28.67
N PRO A 73 -0.43 -4.12 29.55
CA PRO A 73 -0.41 -4.49 30.96
C PRO A 73 -1.69 -4.06 31.65
N ASP A 74 -2.27 -4.94 32.46
CA ASP A 74 -3.33 -4.56 33.38
C ASP A 74 -2.73 -3.85 34.59
N ILE A 75 -2.87 -2.52 34.62
CA ILE A 75 -2.33 -1.64 35.66
C ILE A 75 -2.88 -2.00 37.04
N ALA A 76 -4.07 -2.62 37.13
CA ALA A 76 -4.66 -3.04 38.39
C ALA A 76 -4.03 -4.32 38.98
N SER A 77 -3.34 -5.11 38.16
CA SER A 77 -2.89 -6.47 38.49
C SER A 77 -1.46 -6.59 39.05
N ASN A 78 -0.84 -5.47 39.43
CA ASN A 78 0.57 -5.42 39.84
C ASN A 78 1.55 -6.04 38.80
N GLY A 79 1.21 -5.97 37.51
CA GLY A 79 2.08 -6.42 36.40
C GLY A 79 2.04 -7.92 36.09
N ALA A 80 1.18 -8.69 36.76
CA ALA A 80 1.05 -10.13 36.51
C ALA A 80 0.02 -10.46 35.40
N THR A 81 -0.91 -9.56 35.12
CA THR A 81 -1.93 -9.74 34.08
C THR A 81 -1.68 -8.82 32.90
N TRP A 82 -1.83 -9.39 31.71
CA TRP A 82 -1.66 -8.73 30.43
C TRP A 82 -2.88 -9.04 29.55
N TYR A 83 -3.25 -8.12 28.68
CA TYR A 83 -4.24 -8.37 27.64
C TYR A 83 -3.51 -8.47 26.31
N LEU A 84 -3.62 -9.62 25.66
CA LEU A 84 -3.27 -9.76 24.26
C LEU A 84 -4.43 -9.20 23.45
N GLN A 85 -4.21 -8.07 22.79
CA GLN A 85 -5.18 -7.43 21.92
C GLN A 85 -4.79 -7.63 20.46
N GLN A 86 -5.75 -7.93 19.60
CA GLN A 86 -5.55 -7.88 18.16
C GLN A 86 -6.04 -6.53 17.63
N ALA A 87 -5.10 -5.59 17.48
CA ALA A 87 -5.33 -4.21 17.05
C ALA A 87 -5.38 -4.04 15.51
N GLY A 88 -5.36 -5.15 14.77
CA GLY A 88 -5.50 -5.15 13.32
C GLY A 88 -6.95 -5.03 12.84
N THR A 89 -7.13 -5.07 11.52
CA THR A 89 -8.45 -4.99 10.86
C THR A 89 -9.06 -6.35 10.53
N ASP A 90 -8.23 -7.39 10.41
CA ASP A 90 -8.61 -8.70 9.90
C ASP A 90 -8.51 -9.75 11.03
N THR A 91 -9.23 -10.86 10.88
CA THR A 91 -9.17 -11.96 11.87
C THR A 91 -7.88 -12.75 11.71
N ALA A 92 -7.24 -13.08 12.83
CA ALA A 92 -6.11 -14.01 12.86
C ALA A 92 -6.60 -15.43 13.13
N TYR A 93 -5.99 -16.42 12.47
CA TYR A 93 -6.37 -17.83 12.56
C TYR A 93 -5.22 -18.67 13.14
N GLY A 94 -5.57 -19.73 13.88
CA GLY A 94 -4.59 -20.64 14.48
C GLY A 94 -3.57 -19.92 15.37
N VAL A 95 -4.02 -18.94 16.15
CA VAL A 95 -3.15 -18.11 16.98
C VAL A 95 -2.55 -18.96 18.10
N HIS A 96 -1.24 -18.98 18.21
CA HIS A 96 -0.52 -19.66 19.29
C HIS A 96 0.42 -18.68 19.98
N VAL A 97 0.32 -18.62 21.31
CA VAL A 97 1.10 -17.77 22.19
C VAL A 97 2.12 -18.63 22.95
N ASP A 98 3.39 -18.49 22.60
CA ASP A 98 4.49 -19.08 23.34
C ASP A 98 4.95 -18.10 24.43
N THR A 99 4.80 -18.54 25.68
CA THR A 99 5.17 -17.76 26.87
C THR A 99 6.55 -18.12 27.41
N GLY A 100 7.25 -19.07 26.80
CA GLY A 100 8.58 -19.52 27.25
C GLY A 100 8.55 -20.06 28.69
N ASP A 101 9.41 -19.50 29.54
CA ASP A 101 9.53 -19.86 30.97
C ASP A 101 8.67 -18.98 31.92
N LEU A 102 7.79 -18.13 31.36
CA LEU A 102 6.80 -17.41 32.16
C LEU A 102 5.77 -18.40 32.72
N LEU A 103 5.47 -18.28 34.01
CA LEU A 103 4.42 -19.09 34.63
C LEU A 103 3.05 -18.57 34.17
N GLY A 104 2.36 -19.37 33.37
CA GLY A 104 0.95 -19.18 33.04
C GLY A 104 0.03 -19.67 34.16
N SER A 105 -1.20 -19.17 34.21
CA SER A 105 -2.24 -19.74 35.08
C SER A 105 -2.60 -21.15 34.61
N SER A 106 -2.87 -22.07 35.54
CA SER A 106 -3.27 -23.44 35.20
C SER A 106 -4.56 -23.43 34.38
N GLY A 107 -4.52 -23.95 33.14
CA GLY A 107 -5.67 -23.97 32.24
C GLY A 107 -5.84 -22.70 31.40
N GLN A 108 -4.87 -21.78 31.41
CA GLN A 108 -4.85 -20.65 30.49
C GLN A 108 -4.76 -21.14 29.04
N VAL A 109 -5.70 -20.69 28.22
CA VAL A 109 -5.69 -20.98 26.80
C VAL A 109 -4.61 -20.13 26.14
N THR A 110 -3.63 -20.78 25.51
CA THR A 110 -2.57 -20.14 24.73
C THR A 110 -2.71 -20.37 23.23
N THR A 111 -3.70 -21.18 22.82
CA THR A 111 -3.98 -21.51 21.42
C THR A 111 -5.43 -21.20 21.09
N PHE A 112 -5.66 -20.42 20.04
CA PHE A 112 -6.97 -19.96 19.59
C PHE A 112 -7.16 -20.32 18.12
N ASN A 113 -8.32 -20.87 17.77
CA ASN A 113 -8.61 -21.16 16.36
C ASN A 113 -8.83 -19.88 15.56
N GLU A 114 -9.49 -18.89 16.16
CA GLU A 114 -9.78 -17.59 15.57
C GLU A 114 -9.59 -16.51 16.63
N PHE A 115 -9.06 -15.36 16.21
CA PHE A 115 -8.85 -14.18 17.05
C PHE A 115 -9.29 -12.95 16.25
N PRO A 116 -10.55 -12.50 16.40
CA PRO A 116 -11.13 -11.43 15.59
C PRO A 116 -10.54 -10.03 15.85
N ALA A 117 -10.73 -9.14 14.87
CA ALA A 117 -10.36 -7.73 14.95
C ALA A 117 -10.95 -7.05 16.18
N GLY A 118 -10.08 -6.46 17.00
CA GLY A 118 -10.45 -5.77 18.23
C GLY A 118 -10.66 -6.69 19.43
N ASP A 119 -10.56 -8.00 19.27
CA ASP A 119 -10.70 -8.94 20.39
C ASP A 119 -9.54 -8.81 21.39
N GLN A 120 -9.80 -9.20 22.63
CA GLN A 120 -8.85 -9.12 23.73
C GLN A 120 -8.92 -10.36 24.58
N GLN A 121 -7.75 -10.96 24.82
CA GLN A 121 -7.63 -12.10 25.70
C GLN A 121 -6.71 -11.81 26.87
N GLN A 122 -7.22 -12.08 28.08
CA GLN A 122 -6.44 -11.98 29.30
C GLN A 122 -5.42 -13.12 29.38
N LEU A 123 -4.16 -12.75 29.60
CA LEU A 123 -3.03 -13.62 29.86
C LEU A 123 -2.47 -13.31 31.24
N VAL A 124 -2.28 -14.36 32.06
CA VAL A 124 -1.54 -14.23 33.31
C VAL A 124 -0.11 -14.66 33.03
N LEU A 125 0.84 -13.73 33.18
CA LEU A 125 2.26 -13.94 32.92
C LEU A 125 3.03 -13.62 34.20
N LEU A 126 3.36 -14.65 34.96
CA LEU A 126 4.06 -14.52 36.23
C LEU A 126 5.55 -14.74 36.02
N ARG A 127 6.36 -13.83 36.57
CA ARG A 127 7.82 -13.96 36.61
C ARG A 127 8.25 -14.54 37.95
N THR A 128 9.17 -15.51 37.92
CA THR A 128 9.88 -16.01 39.09
C THR A 128 11.33 -15.54 39.07
N THR A 129 12.10 -15.87 40.10
CA THR A 129 13.55 -15.59 40.15
C THR A 129 14.34 -16.29 39.06
N ASP A 130 13.78 -17.35 38.47
CA ASP A 130 14.44 -18.17 37.44
C ASP A 130 13.94 -17.83 36.02
N THR A 131 12.95 -16.95 35.89
CA THR A 131 12.41 -16.52 34.59
C THR A 131 13.42 -15.65 33.85
N THR A 132 13.77 -16.08 32.64
CA THR A 132 14.64 -15.36 31.71
C THR A 132 13.89 -14.80 30.50
N THR A 133 12.65 -15.25 30.27
CA THR A 133 11.82 -14.80 29.13
C THR A 133 11.35 -13.36 29.33
N GLU A 134 11.83 -12.47 28.47
CA GLU A 134 11.37 -11.08 28.42
C GLU A 134 10.34 -10.82 27.33
N ARG A 135 10.14 -11.77 26.42
CA ARG A 135 9.26 -11.63 25.25
C ARG A 135 8.42 -12.89 25.08
N ILE A 136 7.14 -12.71 24.78
CA ILE A 136 6.29 -13.80 24.29
C ILE A 136 6.31 -13.79 22.77
N GLU A 137 6.19 -14.96 22.16
CA GLU A 137 6.03 -15.06 20.71
C GLU A 137 4.57 -15.40 20.39
N VAL A 138 3.95 -14.60 19.53
CA VAL A 138 2.60 -14.87 19.02
C VAL A 138 2.75 -15.26 17.56
N THR A 139 2.25 -16.44 17.22
CA THR A 139 2.23 -16.96 15.85
C THR A 139 0.80 -17.08 15.35
N TRP A 140 0.57 -16.86 14.06
CA TRP A 140 -0.77 -16.95 13.46
C TRP A 140 -0.73 -17.18 11.95
N HIS A 141 -1.89 -17.47 11.38
CA HIS A 141 -2.19 -17.51 9.96
C HIS A 141 -3.21 -16.42 9.59
N GLN A 142 -3.16 -15.93 8.35
CA GLN A 142 -4.13 -14.98 7.81
C GLN A 142 -5.38 -15.67 7.25
N ARG A 143 -5.29 -16.96 6.92
CA ARG A 143 -6.40 -17.72 6.35
C ARG A 143 -6.91 -18.80 7.30
N PRO A 144 -8.22 -19.09 7.29
CA PRO A 144 -8.81 -20.12 8.14
C PRO A 144 -8.35 -21.55 7.82
N ASP A 145 -7.87 -21.79 6.60
CA ASP A 145 -7.36 -23.10 6.18
C ASP A 145 -5.86 -23.28 6.47
N HIS A 146 -5.21 -22.26 7.04
CA HIS A 146 -3.78 -22.21 7.36
C HIS A 146 -2.89 -22.48 6.12
N SER A 147 -3.40 -22.21 4.91
CA SER A 147 -2.67 -22.41 3.66
C SER A 147 -1.57 -21.37 3.43
N ASP A 148 -1.62 -20.26 4.14
CA ASP A 148 -0.62 -19.20 4.10
C ASP A 148 0.57 -19.46 5.05
N PRO A 149 1.74 -18.86 4.78
CA PRO A 149 2.89 -18.97 5.67
C PRO A 149 2.56 -18.42 7.06
N GLN A 150 2.92 -19.20 8.09
CA GLN A 150 2.80 -18.77 9.47
C GLN A 150 3.57 -17.45 9.69
N GLN A 151 2.90 -16.50 10.32
CA GLN A 151 3.47 -15.23 10.75
C GLN A 151 3.83 -15.30 12.23
N SER A 152 4.80 -14.50 12.67
CA SER A 152 5.11 -14.38 14.10
C SER A 152 5.49 -12.96 14.50
N VAL A 153 5.25 -12.64 15.77
CA VAL A 153 5.64 -11.38 16.40
C VAL A 153 6.11 -11.62 17.82
N SER A 154 7.24 -11.01 18.19
CA SER A 154 7.75 -11.04 19.55
C SER A 154 7.28 -9.81 20.32
N LEU A 155 6.46 -10.01 21.34
CA LEU A 155 5.92 -8.95 22.19
C LEU A 155 6.66 -8.90 23.51
N LEU A 156 7.06 -7.70 23.92
CA LEU A 156 7.88 -7.53 25.11
C LEU A 156 7.00 -7.42 26.35
N VAL A 157 7.28 -8.28 27.32
CA VAL A 157 6.66 -8.28 28.66
C VAL A 157 7.51 -7.34 29.51
N ARG A 158 6.95 -6.23 30.00
CA ARG A 158 7.71 -5.17 30.67
C ARG A 158 7.11 -4.74 32.00
#